data_AF-A0A4R3H363-F1
#
_entry.id   AF-A0A4R3H363-F1
#
_cell.length_a   1.000
_cell.length_b   1.000
_cell.length_c   1.000
_cell.angle_alpha   90.00
_cell.angle_beta   90.00
_cell.angle_gamma   90.00
#
_symmetry.space_group_name_H-M   'P 1'
#
loop_
_entity.id
_entity.type
_entity.pdbx_description
1 polymer ?
#
loop_
_entity_poly.entity_id
_entity_poly.type
_entity_poly.pdbx_seq_one_letter_code
_entity_poly.pdbx_strand_id
1 'polypeptide(L)'
;MAQVILSAVGTAVAGPVGGAIGLAVGAAIDSAALDALTPARRVGPRIPELRLSGAAEGAPMAAVFGRARVAGQVIWAARFKERWLDGRSGGGKGARTTSAAYSLSFAVAVCEGPIEGIGRVWADGKPMDMAGVVMRVHTGAEDQGPDPLIAAVEGPSDAGGTPAYRGAA
;
A
#
# COMPACT_ATOMS: atom_id res chain seq x y z
N MET A 1 -2.37 21.24 32.30
CA MET A 1 -3.06 22.25 33.14
C MET A 1 -2.09 22.99 34.06
N ALA A 2 -0.97 22.38 34.48
CA ALA A 2 0.04 23.05 35.30
C ALA A 2 0.68 24.25 34.58
N GLN A 3 0.80 24.23 33.26
CA GLN A 3 1.33 25.33 32.45
C GLN A 3 0.54 26.63 32.61
N VAL A 4 -0.79 26.57 32.64
CA VAL A 4 -1.65 27.77 32.76
C VAL A 4 -1.57 28.35 34.17
N ILE A 5 -1.46 27.49 35.18
CA ILE A 5 -1.42 27.89 36.59
C ILE A 5 -0.04 28.47 36.94
N LEU A 6 1.06 27.77 36.61
CA LEU A 6 2.40 28.25 36.93
C LEU A 6 2.81 29.48 36.13
N SER A 7 2.34 29.63 34.90
CA SER A 7 2.59 30.84 34.13
C SER A 7 1.87 32.05 34.70
N ALA A 8 0.62 31.90 35.16
CA ALA A 8 -0.15 32.95 35.81
C ALA A 8 0.44 33.36 37.18
N VAL A 9 0.92 32.39 37.97
CA VAL A 9 1.62 32.68 39.24
C VAL A 9 2.99 33.31 38.98
N GLY A 10 3.73 32.81 37.99
CA GLY A 10 5.03 33.35 37.60
C GLY A 10 4.93 34.80 37.10
N THR A 11 3.91 35.13 36.30
CA THR A 11 3.67 36.51 35.87
C THR A 11 3.27 37.42 37.03
N ALA A 12 2.45 36.93 37.96
CA ALA A 12 2.03 37.69 39.12
C ALA A 12 3.18 38.02 40.09
N VAL A 13 4.16 37.10 40.24
CA VAL A 13 5.26 37.26 41.21
C VAL A 13 6.48 37.98 40.62
N ALA A 14 6.84 37.70 39.36
CA ALA A 14 8.08 38.21 38.76
C ALA A 14 7.88 38.80 37.34
N GLY A 15 6.65 39.21 37.03
CA GLY A 15 6.33 39.87 35.76
C GLY A 15 6.56 38.97 34.54
N PRO A 16 6.77 39.55 33.34
CA PRO A 16 6.86 38.79 32.08
C PRO A 16 7.92 37.68 32.10
N VAL A 17 9.04 37.90 32.80
CA VAL A 17 10.13 36.93 32.93
C VAL A 17 9.73 35.76 33.82
N GLY A 18 9.08 36.03 34.96
CA GLY A 18 8.54 34.97 35.82
C GLY A 18 7.46 34.13 35.11
N GLY A 19 6.65 34.77 34.28
CA GLY A 19 5.67 34.09 33.43
C GLY A 19 6.29 33.12 32.43
N ALA A 20 7.38 33.53 31.78
CA ALA A 20 8.11 32.68 30.85
C ALA A 20 8.74 31.46 31.54
N ILE A 21 9.30 31.65 32.74
CA ILE A 21 9.82 30.55 33.56
C ILE A 21 8.68 29.62 34.00
N GLY A 22 7.55 30.17 34.43
CA GLY A 22 6.36 29.41 34.82
C GLY A 22 5.76 28.61 33.66
N LEU A 23 5.78 29.14 32.44
CA LEU A 23 5.40 28.41 31.22
C LEU A 23 6.34 27.24 30.96
N ALA A 24 7.66 27.45 31.03
CA ALA A 24 8.64 26.41 30.75
C ALA A 24 8.56 25.26 31.78
N VAL A 25 8.47 25.61 33.07
CA VAL A 25 8.36 24.61 34.15
C VAL A 25 7.01 23.89 34.10
N GLY A 26 5.92 24.64 33.91
CA GLY A 26 4.58 24.04 33.84
C GLY A 26 4.39 23.15 32.61
N ALA A 27 5.00 23.49 31.46
CA ALA A 27 4.99 22.63 30.27
C ALA A 27 5.76 21.32 30.50
N ALA A 28 6.88 21.35 31.21
CA ALA A 28 7.66 20.15 31.54
C ALA A 28 6.89 19.21 32.50
N ILE A 29 6.15 19.76 33.45
CA ILE A 29 5.31 18.99 34.37
C ILE A 29 4.11 18.39 33.62
N ASP A 30 3.44 19.18 32.78
CA ASP A 30 2.33 18.70 31.98
C ASP A 30 2.77 17.59 31.00
N SER A 31 3.94 17.71 30.36
CA SER A 31 4.48 16.65 29.48
C SER A 31 4.83 15.38 30.25
N ALA A 32 5.42 15.50 31.46
CA ALA A 32 5.75 14.35 32.28
C ALA A 32 4.49 13.62 32.79
N ALA A 33 3.43 14.36 33.13
CA ALA A 33 2.16 13.77 33.53
C ALA A 33 1.46 13.07 32.36
N LEU A 34 1.48 13.67 31.16
CA LEU A 34 0.98 13.03 29.95
C LEU A 34 1.77 11.76 29.63
N ASP A 35 3.10 11.80 29.66
CA ASP A 35 3.95 10.63 29.42
C ASP A 35 3.75 9.52 30.46
N ALA A 36 3.42 9.87 31.72
CA ALA A 36 3.12 8.89 32.76
C ALA A 36 1.74 8.23 32.61
N LEU A 37 0.76 8.95 32.05
CA LEU A 37 -0.60 8.46 31.82
C LEU A 37 -0.75 7.75 30.47
N THR A 38 0.18 7.97 29.55
CA THR A 38 0.16 7.33 28.23
C THR A 38 1.05 6.08 28.28
N PRO A 39 0.55 4.87 27.99
CA PRO A 39 1.39 3.67 27.99
C PRO A 39 2.56 3.85 27.02
N ALA A 40 3.79 3.62 27.50
CA ALA A 40 5.03 3.81 26.75
C ALA A 40 5.09 2.88 25.52
N ARG A 41 4.52 3.32 24.40
CA ARG A 41 4.52 2.55 23.15
C ARG A 41 5.72 2.94 22.30
N ARG A 42 6.93 2.53 22.72
CA ARG A 42 8.09 2.51 21.84
C ARG A 42 7.95 1.33 20.88
N VAL A 43 7.39 1.59 19.70
CA VAL A 43 7.45 0.64 18.59
C VAL A 43 8.89 0.67 18.07
N GLY A 44 9.68 -0.36 18.41
CA GLY A 44 11.03 -0.52 17.88
C GLY A 44 11.04 -0.72 16.36
N PRO A 45 12.21 -0.65 15.70
CA PRO A 45 12.32 -0.89 14.27
C PRO A 45 11.82 -2.31 13.96
N ARG A 46 10.66 -2.42 13.30
CA ARG A 46 10.19 -3.72 12.84
C ARG A 46 11.13 -4.20 11.74
N ILE A 47 11.50 -5.47 11.79
CA ILE A 47 12.04 -6.17 10.63
C ILE A 47 11.09 -5.86 9.48
N PRO A 48 11.56 -5.46 8.28
CA PRO A 48 10.67 -5.29 7.14
C PRO A 48 9.97 -6.63 6.95
N GLU A 49 8.70 -6.67 7.35
CA GLU A 49 7.88 -7.87 7.31
C GLU A 49 7.96 -8.45 5.90
N LEU A 50 7.96 -9.78 5.81
CA LEU A 50 7.85 -10.47 4.53
C LEU A 50 6.59 -9.94 3.83
N ARG A 51 6.79 -9.17 2.76
CA ARG A 51 5.70 -8.52 2.03
C ARG A 51 5.16 -9.47 0.99
N LEU A 52 4.10 -10.19 1.36
CA LEU A 52 3.37 -11.09 0.49
C LEU A 52 2.10 -10.38 0.01
N SER A 53 1.85 -10.40 -1.29
CA SER A 53 0.56 -10.00 -1.86
C SER A 53 -0.48 -11.06 -1.48
N GLY A 54 -1.61 -10.64 -0.94
CA GLY A 54 -2.73 -11.49 -0.57
C GLY A 54 -3.90 -11.38 -1.54
N ALA A 55 -4.91 -12.22 -1.35
CA ALA A 55 -6.19 -12.18 -2.05
C ALA A 55 -7.36 -12.36 -1.06
N ALA A 56 -7.12 -12.08 0.22
CA ALA A 56 -8.11 -12.28 1.28
C ALA A 56 -9.01 -11.06 1.40
N GLU A 57 -10.31 -11.30 1.55
CA GLU A 57 -11.26 -10.25 1.88
C GLU A 57 -11.03 -9.72 3.30
N GLY A 58 -11.28 -8.42 3.50
CA GLY A 58 -11.10 -7.76 4.80
C GLY A 58 -9.66 -7.36 5.15
N ALA A 59 -8.70 -7.58 4.23
CA ALA A 59 -7.36 -7.02 4.36
C ALA A 59 -7.43 -5.47 4.32
N PRO A 60 -6.71 -4.76 5.21
CA PRO A 60 -6.71 -3.30 5.22
C PRO A 60 -6.04 -2.74 3.96
N MET A 61 -6.57 -1.62 3.46
CA MET A 61 -5.92 -0.86 2.39
C MET A 61 -4.71 -0.10 2.95
N ALA A 62 -3.60 -0.10 2.22
CA ALA A 62 -2.42 0.64 2.63
C ALA A 62 -2.60 2.15 2.37
N ALA A 63 -2.20 2.99 3.32
CA ALA A 63 -2.02 4.43 3.12
C ALA A 63 -0.52 4.72 3.02
N VAL A 64 -0.08 5.30 1.92
CA VAL A 64 1.35 5.54 1.64
C VAL A 64 1.59 6.99 1.31
N PHE A 65 2.51 7.60 2.06
CA PHE A 65 2.93 8.98 1.83
C PHE A 65 4.36 8.99 1.28
N GLY A 66 4.52 9.47 0.05
CA GLY A 66 5.80 9.49 -0.66
C GLY A 66 6.12 8.18 -1.37
N ARG A 67 7.42 7.88 -1.56
CA ARG A 67 7.86 6.71 -2.34
C ARG A 67 8.15 5.53 -1.42
N ALA A 68 7.25 4.56 -1.40
CA ALA A 68 7.44 3.31 -0.70
C ALA A 68 7.16 2.10 -1.59
N ARG A 69 7.76 0.95 -1.26
CA ARG A 69 7.34 -0.34 -1.81
C ARG A 69 6.05 -0.76 -1.09
N VAL A 70 5.14 -1.45 -1.77
CA VAL A 70 3.92 -2.02 -1.16
C VAL A 70 3.71 -3.42 -1.75
N ALA A 71 3.10 -4.32 -1.00
CA ALA A 71 2.75 -5.65 -1.52
C ALA A 71 1.51 -5.61 -2.43
N GLY A 72 0.55 -4.75 -2.08
CA GLY A 72 -0.77 -4.71 -2.66
C GLY A 72 -1.62 -5.95 -2.33
N GLN A 73 -2.85 -5.97 -2.82
CA GLN A 73 -3.79 -7.08 -2.71
C GLN A 73 -4.41 -7.36 -4.08
N VAL A 74 -4.54 -8.64 -4.43
CA VAL A 74 -5.23 -9.05 -5.66
C VAL A 74 -6.74 -8.84 -5.47
N ILE A 75 -7.33 -8.00 -6.30
CA ILE A 75 -8.76 -7.63 -6.24
C ILE A 75 -9.58 -8.25 -7.36
N TRP A 76 -8.91 -8.74 -8.41
CA TRP A 76 -9.54 -9.41 -9.54
C TRP A 76 -8.51 -10.30 -10.25
N ALA A 77 -8.93 -11.45 -10.75
CA ALA A 77 -8.10 -12.33 -11.57
C ALA A 77 -8.96 -13.10 -12.58
N ALA A 78 -8.53 -13.10 -13.84
CA ALA A 78 -9.12 -13.94 -14.87
C ALA A 78 -8.78 -15.43 -14.64
N ARG A 79 -9.48 -16.32 -15.33
CA ARG A 79 -9.11 -17.75 -15.37
C ARG A 79 -7.75 -17.92 -16.05
N PHE A 80 -6.97 -18.89 -15.55
CA PHE A 80 -5.71 -19.28 -16.19
C PHE A 80 -5.95 -19.75 -17.62
N LYS A 81 -5.08 -19.31 -18.54
CA LYS A 81 -5.02 -19.83 -19.90
C LYS A 81 -3.81 -20.73 -20.02
N GLU A 82 -4.06 -22.01 -20.28
CA GLU A 82 -3.04 -23.02 -20.52
C GLU A 82 -2.79 -23.18 -22.02
N ARG A 83 -1.51 -23.27 -22.40
CA ARG A 83 -1.07 -23.51 -23.77
C ARG A 83 -0.09 -24.67 -23.79
N TRP A 84 -0.44 -25.72 -24.52
CA TRP A 84 0.45 -26.85 -24.78
C TRP A 84 1.50 -26.47 -25.83
N LEU A 85 2.76 -26.74 -25.51
CA LEU A 85 3.93 -26.54 -26.35
C LEU A 85 4.50 -27.92 -26.68
N ASP A 86 4.28 -28.38 -27.90
CA ASP A 86 4.86 -29.62 -28.38
C ASP A 86 6.26 -29.37 -28.94
N GLY A 87 7.27 -29.91 -28.26
CA GLY A 87 8.66 -29.92 -28.71
C GLY A 87 9.06 -31.29 -29.25
N ARG A 88 9.76 -31.31 -30.39
CA ARG A 88 10.47 -32.50 -30.89
C ARG A 88 11.97 -32.27 -30.71
N SER A 89 12.58 -32.95 -29.74
CA SER A 89 14.03 -32.88 -29.52
C SER A 89 14.72 -33.99 -30.31
N GLY A 90 15.54 -33.62 -31.29
CA GLY A 90 16.41 -34.55 -32.03
C GLY A 90 15.80 -35.18 -33.29
N GLY A 91 16.60 -35.25 -34.36
CA GLY A 91 16.20 -35.81 -35.65
C GLY A 91 15.85 -37.30 -35.62
N GLY A 92 14.90 -37.69 -36.46
CA GLY A 92 14.60 -39.08 -36.85
C GLY A 92 13.88 -39.96 -35.83
N LYS A 93 14.30 -39.97 -34.56
CA LYS A 93 13.77 -40.84 -33.48
C LYS A 93 13.72 -40.14 -32.10
N GLY A 94 13.61 -38.82 -32.10
CA GLY A 94 13.63 -38.00 -30.88
C GLY A 94 12.38 -38.11 -30.01
N ALA A 95 12.57 -38.13 -28.69
CA ALA A 95 11.48 -38.12 -27.71
C ALA A 95 10.61 -36.87 -27.87
N ARG A 96 9.28 -37.06 -27.83
CA ARG A 96 8.31 -35.94 -27.83
C ARG A 96 8.24 -35.39 -26.41
N THR A 97 8.62 -34.12 -26.23
CA THR A 97 8.46 -33.42 -24.96
C THR A 97 7.30 -32.45 -25.11
N THR A 98 6.22 -32.71 -24.39
CA THR A 98 5.09 -31.77 -24.28
C THR A 98 5.30 -30.96 -23.02
N SER A 99 5.43 -29.64 -23.15
CA SER A 99 5.45 -28.70 -22.03
C SER A 99 4.16 -27.88 -22.02
N ALA A 100 3.77 -27.40 -20.84
CA ALA A 100 2.62 -26.50 -20.68
C ALA A 100 3.12 -25.11 -20.31
N ALA A 101 2.54 -24.08 -20.93
CA ALA A 101 2.75 -22.69 -20.60
C ALA A 101 1.45 -22.09 -20.07
N TYR A 102 1.53 -21.29 -19.01
CA TYR A 102 0.37 -20.65 -18.39
C TYR A 102 0.44 -19.13 -18.56
N SER A 103 -0.71 -18.51 -18.73
CA SER A 103 -0.87 -17.06 -18.70
C SER A 103 -2.05 -16.66 -17.82
N LEU A 104 -1.90 -15.53 -17.14
CA LEU A 104 -2.90 -14.98 -16.22
C LEU A 104 -3.01 -13.47 -16.45
N SER A 105 -4.22 -12.94 -16.30
CA SER A 105 -4.47 -11.51 -16.16
C SER A 105 -5.09 -11.27 -14.79
N PHE A 106 -4.58 -10.28 -14.06
CA PHE A 106 -5.02 -9.96 -12.71
C PHE A 106 -4.84 -8.46 -12.44
N ALA A 107 -5.56 -7.97 -11.43
CA ALA A 107 -5.47 -6.61 -10.92
C ALA A 107 -5.05 -6.61 -9.46
N VAL A 108 -4.21 -5.66 -9.08
CA VAL A 108 -3.67 -5.51 -7.73
C VAL A 108 -3.96 -4.09 -7.25
N ALA A 109 -4.68 -3.94 -6.14
CA ALA A 109 -4.79 -2.67 -5.42
C ALA A 109 -3.53 -2.47 -4.57
N VAL A 110 -2.85 -1.34 -4.72
CA VAL A 110 -1.62 -1.00 -3.99
C VAL A 110 -1.87 -0.13 -2.78
N CYS A 111 -2.73 0.88 -2.87
CA CYS A 111 -3.02 1.79 -1.76
C CYS A 111 -4.33 2.57 -1.96
N GLU A 112 -4.79 3.21 -0.89
CA GLU A 112 -5.86 4.19 -0.98
C GLU A 112 -5.36 5.52 -1.53
N GLY A 113 -6.23 6.20 -2.25
CA GLY A 113 -6.04 7.53 -2.80
C GLY A 113 -5.21 7.60 -4.09
N PRO A 114 -5.08 8.82 -4.65
CA PRO A 114 -4.35 9.03 -5.89
C PRO A 114 -2.83 8.81 -5.75
N ILE A 115 -2.22 8.13 -6.70
CA ILE A 115 -0.76 7.97 -6.84
C ILE A 115 -0.23 8.67 -8.09
N GLU A 116 1.05 9.05 -8.07
CA GLU A 116 1.76 9.53 -9.25
C GLU A 116 2.07 8.39 -10.24
N GLY A 117 2.31 7.19 -9.73
CA GLY A 117 2.51 5.99 -10.55
C GLY A 117 3.34 4.90 -9.88
N ILE A 118 3.62 3.84 -10.64
CA ILE A 118 4.38 2.67 -10.19
C ILE A 118 5.77 2.68 -10.82
N GLY A 119 6.81 2.72 -9.99
CA GLY A 119 8.19 2.85 -10.47
C GLY A 119 8.88 1.54 -10.84
N ARG A 120 8.91 0.56 -9.90
CA ARG A 120 9.58 -0.73 -10.11
C ARG A 120 8.69 -1.82 -9.54
N VAL A 121 8.69 -2.98 -10.19
CA VAL A 121 7.96 -4.17 -9.78
C VAL A 121 8.96 -5.22 -9.32
N TRP A 122 8.58 -5.97 -8.29
CA TRP A 122 9.37 -7.08 -7.78
C TRP A 122 8.48 -8.32 -7.69
N ALA A 123 9.04 -9.46 -8.06
CA ALA A 123 8.41 -10.77 -7.90
C ALA A 123 9.38 -11.67 -7.12
N ASP A 124 8.86 -12.41 -6.13
CA ASP A 124 9.64 -13.34 -5.30
C ASP A 124 10.94 -12.74 -4.74
N GLY A 125 10.86 -11.47 -4.31
CA GLY A 125 11.98 -10.75 -3.70
C GLY A 125 12.98 -10.12 -4.67
N LYS A 126 12.89 -10.38 -5.98
CA LYS A 126 13.81 -9.84 -7.00
C LYS A 126 13.12 -8.81 -7.89
N PRO A 127 13.84 -7.78 -8.39
CA PRO A 127 13.31 -6.89 -9.42
C PRO A 127 12.83 -7.72 -10.61
N MET A 128 11.59 -7.49 -11.04
CA MET A 128 11.03 -8.14 -12.21
C MET A 128 11.39 -7.32 -13.45
N ASP A 129 11.82 -8.00 -14.51
CA ASP A 129 11.92 -7.38 -15.82
C ASP A 129 10.51 -7.18 -16.39
N MET A 130 10.20 -5.93 -16.73
CA MET A 130 8.90 -5.56 -17.27
C MET A 130 8.87 -5.62 -18.81
N ALA A 131 9.97 -6.01 -19.45
CA ALA A 131 10.00 -6.23 -20.89
C ALA A 131 8.96 -7.30 -21.30
N GLY A 132 8.03 -6.92 -22.17
CA GLY A 132 6.95 -7.80 -22.64
C GLY A 132 5.78 -7.96 -21.66
N VAL A 133 5.82 -7.32 -20.48
CA VAL A 133 4.68 -7.29 -19.54
C VAL A 133 3.70 -6.20 -19.96
N VAL A 134 2.44 -6.57 -20.15
CA VAL A 134 1.36 -5.59 -20.37
C VAL A 134 0.81 -5.18 -19.01
N MET A 135 1.23 -4.00 -18.53
CA MET A 135 0.74 -3.42 -17.28
C MET A 135 -0.05 -2.14 -17.58
N ARG A 136 -1.23 -2.01 -16.95
CA ARG A 136 -1.99 -0.75 -16.90
C ARG A 136 -1.96 -0.25 -15.46
N VAL A 137 -1.74 1.05 -15.29
CA VAL A 137 -1.74 1.70 -13.98
C VAL A 137 -2.98 2.58 -13.91
N HIS A 138 -3.81 2.31 -12.90
CA HIS A 138 -4.92 3.16 -12.50
C HIS A 138 -4.45 3.98 -11.31
N THR A 139 -4.60 5.29 -11.35
CA THR A 139 -3.97 6.17 -10.36
C THR A 139 -4.75 6.24 -9.06
N GLY A 140 -5.97 5.71 -8.98
CA GLY A 140 -6.81 5.88 -7.78
C GLY A 140 -7.60 7.18 -7.74
N ALA A 141 -7.65 7.94 -8.85
CA ALA A 141 -8.43 9.17 -8.93
C ALA A 141 -9.94 8.90 -8.78
N GLU A 142 -10.67 9.82 -8.16
CA GLU A 142 -12.12 9.70 -7.94
C GLU A 142 -12.93 9.70 -9.25
N ASP A 143 -12.38 10.27 -10.31
CA ASP A 143 -12.97 10.31 -11.65
C ASP A 143 -12.49 9.17 -12.56
N GLN A 144 -11.69 8.24 -12.05
CA GLN A 144 -11.19 7.13 -12.88
C GLN A 144 -12.33 6.22 -13.36
N GLY A 145 -12.16 5.73 -14.58
CA GLY A 145 -13.09 4.81 -15.24
C GLY A 145 -12.79 3.34 -14.95
N PRO A 146 -13.71 2.43 -15.31
CA PRO A 146 -13.49 0.99 -15.23
C PRO A 146 -12.32 0.53 -16.13
N ASP A 147 -11.61 -0.53 -15.72
CA ASP A 147 -10.56 -1.10 -16.56
C ASP A 147 -11.18 -1.76 -17.81
N PRO A 148 -10.68 -1.45 -19.02
CA PRO A 148 -11.27 -1.93 -20.26
C PRO A 148 -11.11 -3.45 -20.47
N LEU A 149 -10.04 -4.07 -19.95
CA LEU A 149 -9.87 -5.52 -20.04
C LEU A 149 -10.83 -6.23 -19.10
N ILE A 150 -10.97 -5.74 -17.87
CA ILE A 150 -11.92 -6.31 -16.91
C ILE A 150 -13.34 -6.16 -17.47
N ALA A 151 -13.69 -4.97 -18.01
CA ALA A 151 -14.97 -4.74 -18.69
C ALA A 151 -15.22 -5.66 -19.88
N ALA A 152 -14.19 -6.01 -20.64
CA ALA A 152 -14.32 -6.96 -21.73
C ALA A 152 -14.54 -8.42 -21.25
N VAL A 153 -14.09 -8.76 -20.03
CA VAL A 153 -14.22 -10.11 -19.47
C VAL A 153 -15.51 -10.27 -18.66
N GLU A 154 -15.81 -9.32 -17.78
CA GLU A 154 -16.93 -9.37 -16.83
C GLU A 154 -18.19 -8.64 -17.34
N GLY A 155 -18.04 -7.77 -18.35
CA GLY A 155 -19.10 -6.93 -18.87
C GLY A 155 -19.01 -5.46 -18.41
N PRO A 156 -19.76 -4.55 -19.06
CA PRO A 156 -19.63 -3.11 -18.85
C PRO A 156 -20.04 -2.67 -17.43
N SER A 157 -19.50 -1.54 -16.98
CA SER A 157 -19.81 -0.93 -15.68
C SER A 157 -21.28 -0.62 -15.49
N ASP A 158 -21.97 -0.20 -16.55
CA ASP A 158 -23.38 0.21 -16.51
C ASP A 158 -24.32 -0.96 -16.25
N ALA A 159 -23.85 -2.18 -16.55
CA ALA A 159 -24.52 -3.43 -16.21
C ALA A 159 -24.10 -3.98 -14.83
N GLY A 160 -23.30 -3.24 -14.06
CA GLY A 160 -22.74 -3.65 -12.78
C GLY A 160 -21.61 -4.69 -12.88
N GLY A 161 -21.14 -5.00 -14.10
CA GLY A 161 -20.16 -6.06 -14.33
C GLY A 161 -18.72 -5.68 -13.96
N THR A 162 -18.36 -4.40 -14.06
CA THR A 162 -16.98 -3.95 -13.80
C THR A 162 -16.91 -2.73 -12.90
N PRO A 163 -16.31 -2.84 -11.70
CA PRO A 163 -16.07 -1.71 -10.83
C PRO A 163 -14.95 -0.81 -11.37
N ALA A 164 -15.07 0.50 -11.10
CA ALA A 164 -14.05 1.50 -11.44
C ALA A 164 -12.97 1.70 -10.36
N TYR A 165 -13.11 1.02 -9.20
CA TYR A 165 -12.16 1.08 -8.08
C TYR A 165 -11.74 2.50 -7.68
N ARG A 166 -12.63 3.49 -7.77
CA ARG A 166 -12.36 4.90 -7.42
C ARG A 166 -11.82 5.02 -5.98
N GLY A 167 -10.81 5.87 -5.80
CA GLY A 167 -10.13 6.02 -4.52
C GLY A 167 -9.15 4.89 -4.17
N ALA A 168 -8.94 3.91 -5.06
CA ALA A 168 -7.92 2.87 -4.92
C ALA A 168 -7.05 2.80 -6.17
N ALA A 169 -5.73 2.86 -5.95
CA ALA A 169 -4.72 2.71 -6.98
C ALA A 169 -4.25 1.25 -7.07
#